data_AF-M5C467-F1
#
_entry.id   AF-M5C467-F1
#
_cell.length_a   1.000
_cell.length_b   1.000
_cell.length_c   1.000
_cell.angle_alpha   90.00
_cell.angle_beta   90.00
_cell.angle_gamma   90.00
#
_symmetry.space_group_name_H-M   'P 1'
#
loop_
_entity.id
_entity.type
_entity.pdbx_description
1 polymer ?
#
loop_
_entity_poly.entity_id
_entity_poly.type
_entity_poly.pdbx_seq_one_letter_code
_entity_poly.pdbx_strand_id
1 'polypeptide(L)'
;MDDRSIEYMRRTRGPRLNPLSEDKAAEKWKEAEEKFAELAQSLAFNDDTGAAGPFMMGDCVSFSDFALAGVFYWIRNVEGPDSVRLKEMLRWDGGRWERLWDAVQEIENNSSEVV
;
A
#
# COMPACT_ATOMS: atom_id res chain seq x y z
N MET A 1 -15.79 -8.00 -12.21
CA MET A 1 -16.60 -6.77 -12.35
C MET A 1 -17.57 -7.00 -13.50
N ASP A 2 -18.86 -6.75 -13.31
CA ASP A 2 -19.85 -6.89 -14.38
C ASP A 2 -19.83 -5.69 -15.35
N ASP A 3 -20.48 -5.83 -16.50
CA ASP A 3 -20.51 -4.81 -17.55
C ASP A 3 -21.14 -3.48 -17.09
N ARG A 4 -22.14 -3.52 -16.20
CA ARG A 4 -22.79 -2.31 -15.69
C ARG A 4 -21.84 -1.52 -14.79
N SER A 5 -21.07 -2.24 -13.97
CA SER A 5 -20.04 -1.66 -13.11
C SER A 5 -18.92 -1.02 -13.94
N ILE A 6 -18.47 -1.68 -15.01
CA ILE A 6 -17.45 -1.14 -15.93
C ILE A 6 -17.96 0.15 -16.58
N GLU A 7 -19.18 0.15 -17.12
CA GLU A 7 -19.78 1.32 -17.75
C GLU A 7 -19.93 2.49 -16.76
N TYR A 8 -20.44 2.24 -15.56
CA TYR A 8 -20.55 3.25 -14.52
C TYR A 8 -19.19 3.86 -14.16
N MET A 9 -18.15 3.02 -14.01
CA MET A 9 -16.80 3.47 -13.71
C MET A 9 -16.21 4.30 -14.84
N ARG A 10 -16.36 3.88 -16.10
CA ARG A 10 -15.92 4.67 -17.26
C ARG A 10 -16.63 6.01 -17.32
N ARG A 11 -17.94 6.05 -17.13
CA ARG A 11 -18.72 7.29 -17.17
C ARG A 11 -18.36 8.27 -16.04
N THR A 12 -18.15 7.77 -14.81
CA THR A 12 -17.98 8.63 -13.62
C THR A 12 -16.52 8.90 -13.24
N ARG A 13 -15.59 8.04 -13.67
CA ARG A 13 -14.17 8.12 -13.34
C ARG A 13 -13.26 8.16 -14.57
N GLY A 14 -13.76 7.82 -15.77
CA GLY A 14 -12.97 7.63 -17.00
C GLY A 14 -11.90 8.70 -17.24
N PRO A 15 -12.24 10.00 -17.33
CA PRO A 15 -11.24 11.04 -17.56
C PRO A 15 -10.14 11.13 -16.50
N ARG A 16 -10.44 10.73 -15.25
CA ARG A 16 -9.50 10.72 -14.12
C ARG A 16 -8.65 9.46 -14.07
N LEU A 17 -9.09 8.39 -14.73
CA LEU A 17 -8.41 7.09 -14.78
C LEU A 17 -7.78 6.82 -16.14
N ASN A 18 -7.82 7.79 -17.06
CA ASN A 18 -7.04 7.74 -18.27
C ASN A 18 -5.55 7.62 -17.89
N PRO A 19 -4.79 6.70 -18.53
CA PRO A 19 -3.37 6.58 -18.26
C PRO A 19 -2.65 7.92 -18.41
N LEU A 20 -1.75 8.21 -17.48
CA LEU A 20 -0.84 9.34 -17.60
C LEU A 20 0.12 9.12 -18.77
N SER A 21 0.71 10.19 -19.31
CA SER A 21 1.88 10.07 -20.18
C SER A 21 3.04 9.43 -19.41
N GLU A 22 3.94 8.75 -20.11
CA GLU A 22 5.08 8.05 -19.49
C GLU A 22 5.88 8.97 -18.55
N ASP A 23 6.20 10.19 -18.99
CA ASP A 23 6.92 11.18 -18.18
C ASP A 23 6.20 11.53 -16.87
N LYS A 24 4.87 11.73 -16.94
CA LYS A 24 4.05 12.06 -15.76
C LYS A 24 3.87 10.87 -14.84
N ALA A 25 3.78 9.66 -15.40
CA ALA A 25 3.73 8.43 -14.62
C ALA A 25 5.04 8.23 -13.86
N ALA A 26 6.19 8.45 -14.51
CA ALA A 26 7.51 8.38 -13.89
C ALA A 26 7.70 9.45 -12.80
N GLU A 27 7.26 10.68 -13.05
CA GLU A 27 7.26 11.77 -12.05
C GLU A 27 6.43 11.39 -10.82
N LYS A 28 5.21 10.88 -11.02
CA LYS A 28 4.31 10.46 -9.92
C LYS A 28 4.84 9.24 -9.18
N TRP A 29 5.53 8.34 -9.86
CA TRP A 29 6.17 7.19 -9.23
C TRP A 29 7.30 7.63 -8.29
N LYS A 30 8.16 8.53 -8.76
CA LYS A 30 9.23 9.13 -7.95
C LYS A 30 8.68 9.90 -6.75
N GLU A 31 7.62 10.68 -6.95
CA GLU A 31 6.93 11.38 -5.85
C GLU A 31 6.39 10.40 -4.80
N ALA A 32 5.84 9.25 -5.23
CA ALA A 32 5.37 8.22 -4.32
C ALA A 32 6.54 7.62 -3.50
N GLU A 33 7.65 7.29 -4.14
CA GLU A 33 8.86 6.79 -3.45
C GLU A 33 9.38 7.81 -2.41
N GLU A 34 9.48 9.08 -2.79
CA GLU A 34 9.91 10.16 -1.88
C GLU A 34 8.97 10.31 -0.68
N LYS A 35 7.65 10.24 -0.89
CA LYS A 35 6.65 10.35 0.18
C LYS A 35 6.64 9.13 1.10
N PHE A 36 6.91 7.93 0.58
CA PHE A 36 7.11 6.75 1.40
C PHE A 36 8.38 6.89 2.24
N ALA A 37 9.50 7.36 1.66
CA ALA A 37 10.72 7.60 2.41
C ALA A 37 10.55 8.63 3.55
N GLU A 38 9.83 9.74 3.30
CA GLU A 38 9.47 10.73 4.34
C GLU A 38 8.64 10.10 5.46
N LEU A 39 7.69 9.23 5.11
CA LEU A 39 6.87 8.52 6.08
C LEU A 39 7.70 7.52 6.89
N ALA A 40 8.58 6.74 6.24
CA ALA A 40 9.48 5.81 6.93
C ALA A 40 10.38 6.54 7.93
N GLN A 41 10.93 7.70 7.55
CA GLN A 41 11.72 8.54 8.45
C GLN A 41 10.91 9.00 9.66
N SER A 42 9.65 9.43 9.44
CA SER A 42 8.76 9.85 10.52
C SER A 42 8.41 8.68 11.47
N LEU A 43 8.37 7.46 10.97
CA LEU A 43 8.06 6.28 11.78
C LEU A 43 9.28 5.74 12.54
N ALA A 44 10.49 6.12 12.16
CA ALA A 44 11.72 5.75 12.88
C ALA A 44 11.74 6.34 14.31
N PHE A 45 10.99 7.41 14.58
CA PHE A 45 10.83 7.94 15.95
C PHE A 45 10.20 6.94 16.92
N ASN A 46 9.44 5.95 16.42
CA ASN A 46 8.88 4.90 17.29
C ASN A 46 10.00 4.07 17.94
N ASP A 47 11.12 3.87 17.25
CA ASP A 47 12.27 3.12 17.74
C ASP A 47 12.93 3.83 18.94
N ASP A 48 13.02 5.17 18.90
CA ASP A 48 13.56 5.99 19.99
C ASP A 48 12.67 5.98 21.24
N THR A 49 11.38 5.71 21.08
CA THR A 49 10.40 5.63 22.19
C THR A 49 10.24 4.22 22.76
N GLY A 50 10.95 3.23 22.22
CA GLY A 50 10.87 1.83 22.64
C GLY A 50 9.64 1.08 22.14
N ALA A 51 8.84 1.68 21.27
CA ALA A 51 7.68 1.07 20.60
C ALA A 51 8.04 0.57 19.20
N ALA A 52 9.24 0.02 19.02
CA ALA A 52 9.70 -0.44 17.72
C ALA A 52 8.79 -1.56 17.19
N GLY A 53 8.32 -1.43 15.95
CA GLY A 53 7.45 -2.43 15.34
C GLY A 53 7.08 -2.11 13.90
N PRO A 54 6.40 -3.05 13.23
CA PRO A 54 6.08 -2.94 11.80
C PRO A 54 4.96 -1.94 11.51
N PHE A 55 4.18 -1.55 12.53
CA PHE A 55 2.98 -0.75 12.35
C PHE A 55 3.25 0.76 12.37
N MET A 56 2.24 1.53 11.95
CA MET A 56 2.25 2.99 11.97
C MET A 56 2.42 3.56 13.38
N MET A 57 1.87 2.89 14.39
CA MET A 57 2.04 3.24 15.80
C MET A 57 3.11 2.38 16.48
N GLY A 58 4.06 1.83 15.71
CA GLY A 58 5.15 1.04 16.25
C GLY A 58 4.76 -0.42 16.45
N ASP A 59 4.67 -0.85 17.70
CA ASP A 59 4.27 -2.21 18.10
C ASP A 59 2.74 -2.40 18.17
N CYS A 60 1.97 -1.31 18.04
CA CYS A 60 0.52 -1.32 18.11
C CYS A 60 -0.12 -1.17 16.72
N VAL A 61 -1.00 -2.12 16.37
CA VAL A 61 -1.77 -2.04 15.12
C VAL A 61 -2.83 -0.94 15.21
N SER A 62 -3.02 -0.23 14.10
CA SER A 62 -3.99 0.86 13.96
C SER A 62 -4.76 0.75 12.65
N PHE A 63 -5.82 1.56 12.50
CA PHE A 63 -6.56 1.63 11.23
C PHE A 63 -5.67 2.06 10.05
N SER A 64 -4.65 2.87 10.29
CA SER A 64 -3.74 3.36 9.26
C SER A 64 -2.96 2.22 8.59
N ASP A 65 -2.66 1.16 9.32
CA ASP A 65 -1.99 -0.04 8.79
C ASP A 65 -2.86 -0.73 7.75
N PHE A 66 -4.14 -0.95 8.06
CA PHE A 66 -5.11 -1.53 7.14
C PHE A 66 -5.43 -0.62 5.96
N ALA A 67 -5.42 0.70 6.15
CA ALA A 67 -5.59 1.66 5.06
C ALA A 67 -4.45 1.54 4.04
N LEU A 68 -3.20 1.45 4.50
CA LEU A 68 -2.04 1.27 3.62
C LEU A 68 -2.02 -0.13 2.98
N ALA A 69 -2.27 -1.18 3.76
CA ALA A 69 -2.37 -2.55 3.23
C ALA A 69 -3.49 -2.67 2.18
N GLY A 70 -4.60 -1.95 2.35
CA GLY A 70 -5.67 -1.85 1.36
C GLY A 70 -5.19 -1.28 0.01
N VAL A 71 -4.25 -0.34 0.02
CA VAL A 71 -3.60 0.16 -1.21
C VAL A 71 -2.74 -0.92 -1.84
N PHE A 72 -1.97 -1.69 -1.07
CA PHE A 72 -1.17 -2.81 -1.58
C PHE A 72 -2.04 -3.90 -2.22
N TYR A 73 -3.15 -4.25 -1.57
CA TYR A 73 -4.14 -5.17 -2.14
C TYR A 73 -4.75 -4.61 -3.43
N TRP A 74 -5.06 -3.32 -3.48
CA TRP A 74 -5.59 -2.70 -4.69
C TRP A 74 -4.61 -2.82 -5.86
N ILE A 75 -3.31 -2.50 -5.65
CA ILE A 75 -2.27 -2.64 -6.67
C ILE A 75 -2.13 -4.10 -7.11
N ARG A 76 -2.04 -5.04 -6.16
CA ARG A 76 -1.98 -6.48 -6.43
C ARG A 76 -3.16 -6.96 -7.27
N ASN A 77 -4.37 -6.49 -6.97
CA ASN A 77 -5.58 -6.93 -7.66
C ASN A 77 -5.72 -6.34 -9.07
N VAL A 78 -5.18 -5.14 -9.30
CA VAL A 78 -5.18 -4.49 -10.62
C VAL A 78 -4.09 -5.06 -11.53
N GLU A 79 -2.90 -5.31 -11.01
CA GLU A 79 -1.75 -5.76 -11.81
C GLU A 79 -1.51 -7.27 -11.79
N GLY A 80 -2.16 -7.97 -10.86
CA GLY A 80 -2.00 -9.40 -10.64
C GLY A 80 -0.98 -9.76 -9.55
N PRO A 81 -0.90 -11.05 -9.19
CA PRO A 81 -0.04 -11.54 -8.10
C PRO A 81 1.45 -11.27 -8.35
N ASP A 82 1.87 -11.11 -9.60
CA ASP A 82 3.25 -10.85 -9.99
C ASP A 82 3.59 -9.38 -10.21
N SER A 83 2.72 -8.47 -9.75
CA SER A 83 2.89 -7.01 -9.86
C SER A 83 4.32 -6.56 -9.58
N VAL A 84 4.97 -6.01 -10.62
CA VAL A 84 6.34 -5.49 -10.53
C VAL A 84 6.38 -4.26 -9.61
N ARG A 85 5.40 -3.35 -9.76
CA ARG A 85 5.31 -2.12 -8.98
C ARG A 85 5.12 -2.40 -7.50
N LEU A 86 4.24 -3.35 -7.15
CA LEU A 86 4.07 -3.71 -5.75
C LEU A 86 5.34 -4.32 -5.15
N LYS A 87 5.97 -5.26 -5.86
CA LYS A 87 7.25 -5.87 -5.42
C LYS A 87 8.34 -4.83 -5.21
N GLU A 88 8.37 -3.77 -6.01
CA GLU A 88 9.28 -2.64 -5.86
C GLU A 88 8.95 -1.80 -4.61
N MET A 89 7.69 -1.38 -4.46
CA MET A 89 7.24 -0.60 -3.30
C MET A 89 7.53 -1.29 -1.97
N LEU A 90 7.30 -2.60 -1.89
CA LEU A 90 7.53 -3.37 -0.67
C LEU A 90 8.99 -3.39 -0.24
N ARG A 91 9.92 -3.29 -1.20
CA ARG A 91 11.37 -3.27 -0.97
C ARG A 91 11.91 -1.89 -0.60
N TRP A 92 11.14 -0.82 -0.80
CA TRP A 92 11.53 0.52 -0.37
C TRP A 92 11.82 0.56 1.14
N ASP A 93 12.65 1.51 1.54
CA ASP A 93 13.01 1.77 2.94
C ASP A 93 13.52 0.51 3.68
N GLY A 94 14.31 -0.30 2.98
CA GLY A 94 14.89 -1.53 3.52
C GLY A 94 13.83 -2.60 3.85
N GLY A 95 12.77 -2.70 3.04
CA GLY A 95 11.70 -3.67 3.23
C GLY A 95 10.71 -3.30 4.34
N ARG A 96 10.64 -2.02 4.74
CA ARG A 96 9.72 -1.59 5.82
C ARG A 96 8.27 -1.93 5.48
N TRP A 97 7.88 -1.66 4.24
CA TRP A 97 6.50 -1.82 3.78
C TRP A 97 6.13 -3.29 3.59
N GLU A 98 7.09 -4.14 3.23
CA GLU A 98 6.95 -5.60 3.27
C GLU A 98 6.62 -6.07 4.69
N ARG A 99 7.40 -5.66 5.71
CA ARG A 99 7.15 -6.04 7.11
C ARG A 99 5.78 -5.57 7.61
N LEU A 100 5.36 -4.35 7.26
CA LEU A 100 4.02 -3.85 7.60
C LEU A 100 2.94 -4.71 6.96
N TRP A 101 3.09 -5.02 5.66
CA TRP A 101 2.09 -5.80 4.94
C TRP A 101 2.00 -7.21 5.52
N ASP A 102 3.13 -7.90 5.70
CA ASP A 102 3.19 -9.24 6.28
C ASP A 102 2.47 -9.30 7.65
N ALA A 103 2.73 -8.32 8.52
CA ALA A 103 2.08 -8.24 9.83
C ALA A 103 0.56 -8.03 9.74
N VAL A 104 0.09 -7.20 8.79
CA VAL A 104 -1.34 -7.05 8.52
C VAL A 104 -1.95 -8.35 7.98
N GLN A 105 -1.27 -9.04 7.06
CA GLN A 105 -1.75 -10.30 6.49
C GLN A 105 -1.84 -11.40 7.56
N GLU A 106 -0.90 -11.45 8.50
CA GLU A 106 -0.97 -12.36 9.64
C GLU A 106 -2.25 -12.13 10.46
N ILE A 107 -2.57 -10.87 10.77
CA ILE A 107 -3.80 -10.51 11.48
C ILE A 107 -5.04 -10.91 10.67
N GLU A 108 -5.07 -10.59 9.37
CA GLU A 108 -6.20 -10.92 8.48
C GLU A 108 -6.44 -12.43 8.40
N ASN A 109 -5.37 -13.22 8.22
CA ASN A 109 -5.44 -14.67 8.15
C ASN A 109 -5.92 -15.27 9.48
N ASN A 110 -5.41 -14.77 10.61
CA ASN A 110 -5.81 -15.25 11.94
C ASN A 110 -7.23 -14.78 12.34
N SER A 111 -7.72 -13.66 11.79
CA SER A 111 -9.10 -13.18 12.01
C SER A 111 -10.16 -14.00 11.27
N SER A 112 -9.74 -14.76 10.27
CA SER A 112 -10.61 -15.59 9.44
C SER A 112 -10.99 -16.91 10.12
N GLU A 113 -10.31 -17.26 11.22
CA GLU A 113 -10.65 -18.41 12.05
C GLU A 113 -11.76 -18.04 13.04
N VAL A 114 -13.00 -18.16 12.59
CA VAL A 114 -14.14 -18.27 13.52
C VAL A 114 -14.04 -19.65 14.18
N VAL A 115 -13.57 -19.71 15.43
CA VAL A 115 -13.66 -20.91 16.30
C VAL A 115 -15.09 -21.06 16.81
#